data_AF-A0A7G8V0W2-F1
#
_entry.id   AF-A0A7G8V0W2-F1
#
_cell.length_a   1.000
_cell.length_b   1.000
_cell.length_c   1.000
_cell.angle_alpha   90.00
_cell.angle_beta   90.00
_cell.angle_gamma   90.00
#
_symmetry.space_group_name_H-M   'P 1'
#
loop_
_entity.id
_entity.type
_entity.pdbx_description
1 polymer ?
#
loop_
_entity_poly.entity_id
_entity_poly.type
_entity_poly.pdbx_seq_one_letter_code
_entity_poly.pdbx_strand_id
1 'polypeptide(L)'
;MKKKIDAELLDRYLDGNCTDQESVAVNAWLLAKGNQKERHHVNSIWTLIKPEKKRRKLLAIAIAASFLILMGMGFFFQNRWNKEFGYPAQEELLTVETKSGSRKVLTLSDGTIIRLNANSKIIYPKHFTDSSRKISLSGEAYFEVSKDAKRPFEINSNHSHTTVLGTVFNLKDYAGEEKSALTLVNGRVLFAAKRTGKKVIITPNEQAVILSDGSLTKKEVYVDAYSGWKDSRLVFQHQSLKEIVTILERWYGIQITVKNTEILNNRCSGIYLNPSLNEVLKSLSFILHFQYQTNDKKVLIY
;
A
#
# COMPACT_ATOMS: atom_id res chain seq x y z
N MET A 1 0.72 -93.21 -2.65
CA MET A 1 -0.61 -92.75 -2.20
C MET A 1 -0.91 -91.40 -2.87
N LYS A 2 -1.98 -91.27 -3.67
CA LYS A 2 -2.42 -89.95 -4.16
C LYS A 2 -3.11 -89.22 -2.99
N LYS A 3 -2.54 -88.12 -2.50
CA LYS A 3 -3.22 -87.22 -1.54
C LYS A 3 -4.47 -86.65 -2.21
N LYS A 4 -5.62 -86.68 -1.54
CA LYS A 4 -6.87 -86.09 -2.00
C LYS A 4 -6.79 -84.58 -1.79
N ILE A 5 -7.10 -83.78 -2.80
CA ILE A 5 -7.20 -82.32 -2.67
C ILE A 5 -8.53 -82.00 -2.01
N ASP A 6 -8.51 -81.36 -0.85
CA ASP A 6 -9.69 -80.93 -0.09
C ASP A 6 -9.69 -79.40 0.12
N ALA A 7 -10.79 -78.87 0.64
CA ALA A 7 -11.01 -77.43 0.77
C ALA A 7 -9.99 -76.75 1.70
N GLU A 8 -9.56 -77.45 2.76
CA GLU A 8 -8.62 -76.94 3.75
C GLU A 8 -7.19 -76.81 3.16
N LEU A 9 -6.80 -77.73 2.28
CA LEU A 9 -5.56 -77.62 1.52
C LEU A 9 -5.58 -76.44 0.52
N LEU A 10 -6.73 -76.18 -0.11
CA LEU A 10 -6.92 -75.06 -1.05
C LEU A 10 -6.86 -73.70 -0.35
N ASP A 11 -7.48 -73.56 0.83
CA ASP A 11 -7.40 -72.33 1.63
C ASP A 11 -5.94 -72.04 2.05
N ARG A 12 -5.23 -73.06 2.55
CA ARG A 12 -3.81 -72.91 2.90
C ARG A 12 -2.92 -72.57 1.70
N TYR A 13 -3.24 -73.07 0.51
CA TYR A 13 -2.54 -72.72 -0.73
C TYR A 13 -2.80 -71.26 -1.16
N LEU A 14 -4.04 -70.76 -1.03
CA LEU A 14 -4.39 -69.38 -1.36
C LEU A 14 -3.80 -68.37 -0.37
N ASP A 15 -3.69 -68.75 0.91
CA ASP A 15 -3.11 -67.93 1.97
C ASP A 15 -1.57 -67.98 2.01
N GLY A 16 -0.94 -68.79 1.14
CA GLY A 16 0.53 -68.91 1.04
C GLY A 16 1.19 -69.73 2.16
N ASN A 17 0.42 -70.52 2.90
CA ASN A 17 0.85 -71.29 4.09
C ASN A 17 0.97 -72.80 3.83
N CYS A 18 1.10 -73.22 2.56
CA CYS A 18 1.28 -74.62 2.17
C CYS A 18 2.75 -75.02 2.10
N THR A 19 3.06 -76.29 2.39
CA THR A 19 4.40 -76.85 2.17
C THR A 19 4.73 -76.99 0.67
N ASP A 20 6.00 -77.06 0.29
CA ASP A 20 6.41 -77.20 -1.12
C ASP A 20 5.83 -78.45 -1.79
N GLN A 21 5.68 -79.55 -1.05
CA GLN A 21 5.02 -80.76 -1.57
C GLN A 21 3.53 -80.56 -1.80
N GLU A 22 2.86 -79.79 -0.93
CA GLU A 22 1.45 -79.45 -1.05
C GLU A 22 1.19 -78.49 -2.21
N SER A 23 2.05 -77.48 -2.39
CA SER A 23 1.95 -76.51 -3.49
C SER A 23 2.16 -77.20 -4.84
N VAL A 24 3.12 -78.12 -4.94
CA VAL A 24 3.35 -78.93 -6.15
C VAL A 24 2.17 -79.87 -6.42
N ALA A 25 1.56 -80.47 -5.40
CA ALA A 25 0.38 -81.32 -5.58
C ALA A 25 -0.84 -80.53 -6.07
N VAL A 26 -1.07 -79.33 -5.53
CA VAL A 26 -2.15 -78.43 -5.95
C VAL A 26 -1.88 -77.89 -7.36
N ASN A 27 -0.65 -77.49 -7.68
CA ASN A 27 -0.26 -77.06 -9.03
C ASN A 27 -0.41 -78.18 -10.06
N ALA A 28 0.03 -79.40 -9.74
CA ALA A 28 -0.13 -80.56 -10.61
C ALA A 28 -1.60 -80.91 -10.84
N TRP A 29 -2.44 -80.77 -9.81
CA TRP A 29 -3.88 -80.95 -9.91
C TRP A 29 -4.56 -79.83 -10.74
N LEU A 30 -4.13 -78.57 -10.62
CA LEU A 30 -4.60 -77.45 -11.46
C LEU A 30 -4.20 -77.62 -12.93
N LEU A 31 -3.02 -78.16 -13.18
CA LEU A 31 -2.48 -78.42 -14.52
C LEU A 31 -3.08 -79.68 -15.17
N ALA A 32 -3.53 -80.64 -14.38
CA ALA A 32 -4.25 -81.84 -14.83
C ALA A 32 -5.69 -81.51 -15.28
N LYS A 33 -5.83 -80.71 -16.35
CA LYS A 33 -7.11 -80.47 -17.02
C LYS A 33 -7.61 -81.77 -17.67
N GLY A 34 -8.53 -82.49 -17.02
CA GLY A 34 -9.10 -83.68 -17.67
C GLY A 34 -10.13 -84.52 -16.92
N ASN A 35 -11.18 -83.96 -16.31
CA ASN A 35 -12.46 -84.67 -16.18
C ASN A 35 -13.64 -83.75 -15.82
N GLN A 36 -14.78 -83.92 -16.50
CA GLN A 36 -15.98 -83.08 -16.34
C GLN A 36 -16.65 -83.22 -14.96
N LYS A 37 -16.47 -84.36 -14.28
CA LYS A 37 -16.97 -84.63 -12.91
C LYS A 37 -16.24 -83.82 -11.82
N GLU A 38 -14.96 -83.50 -12.00
CA GLU A 38 -14.17 -82.76 -11.01
C GLU A 38 -14.44 -81.25 -11.08
N ARG A 39 -14.85 -80.73 -12.25
CA ARG A 39 -15.26 -79.31 -12.41
C ARG A 39 -16.45 -78.92 -11.54
N HIS A 40 -17.41 -79.82 -11.33
CA HIS A 40 -18.57 -79.54 -10.47
C HIS A 40 -18.17 -79.41 -9.00
N HIS A 41 -17.19 -80.19 -8.54
CA HIS A 41 -16.70 -80.11 -7.18
C HIS A 41 -15.93 -78.81 -6.93
N VAL A 42 -15.08 -78.41 -7.88
CA VAL A 42 -14.34 -77.14 -7.81
C VAL A 42 -15.28 -75.94 -7.82
N ASN A 43 -16.29 -75.91 -8.70
CA ASN A 43 -17.30 -74.85 -8.69
C ASN A 43 -18.12 -74.78 -7.39
N SER A 44 -18.33 -75.90 -6.70
CA SER A 44 -19.00 -75.90 -5.38
C SER A 44 -18.13 -75.35 -4.24
N ILE A 45 -16.81 -75.32 -4.41
CA ILE A 45 -15.88 -74.71 -3.45
C ILE A 45 -15.79 -73.19 -3.70
N TRP A 46 -15.77 -72.76 -4.97
CA TRP A 46 -15.77 -71.34 -5.33
C TRP A 46 -17.03 -70.58 -4.83
N THR A 47 -18.18 -71.26 -4.66
CA THR A 47 -19.40 -70.64 -4.12
C THR A 47 -19.40 -70.48 -2.60
N LEU A 48 -18.50 -71.17 -1.88
CA LEU A 48 -18.30 -71.03 -0.44
C LEU A 48 -17.37 -69.85 -0.09
N ILE A 49 -16.52 -69.44 -1.03
CA ILE A 49 -15.69 -68.23 -0.93
C ILE A 49 -16.54 -67.00 -1.27
N LYS A 50 -17.47 -66.63 -0.38
CA LYS A 50 -18.20 -65.35 -0.49
C LYS A 50 -17.28 -64.22 -0.04
N PRO A 51 -17.07 -63.14 -0.83
CA PRO A 51 -16.30 -62.00 -0.36
C PRO A 51 -16.97 -61.40 0.87
N GLU A 52 -16.23 -61.30 1.98
CA GLU A 52 -16.78 -60.82 3.24
C GLU A 52 -17.42 -59.43 3.08
N LYS A 53 -18.69 -59.30 3.51
CA LYS A 53 -19.43 -58.02 3.52
C LYS A 53 -18.69 -56.92 4.31
N LYS A 54 -17.80 -57.28 5.24
CA LYS A 54 -16.93 -56.34 5.99
C LYS A 54 -16.02 -55.53 5.07
N ARG A 55 -15.42 -56.14 4.04
CA ARG A 55 -14.48 -55.47 3.13
C ARG A 55 -15.16 -54.41 2.27
N ARG A 56 -16.42 -54.64 1.85
CA ARG A 56 -17.24 -53.65 1.12
C ARG A 56 -17.64 -52.46 1.99
N LYS A 57 -17.94 -52.67 3.29
CA LYS A 57 -18.22 -51.57 4.23
C LYS A 57 -16.98 -50.72 4.48
N LEU A 58 -15.81 -51.34 4.65
CA LEU A 58 -14.54 -50.61 4.80
C LEU A 58 -14.17 -49.81 3.55
N LEU A 59 -14.41 -50.35 2.36
CA LEU A 59 -14.26 -49.62 1.09
C LEU A 59 -15.22 -48.43 0.99
N ALA A 60 -16.48 -48.58 1.38
CA ALA A 60 -17.44 -47.48 1.39
C ALA A 60 -17.07 -46.38 2.40
N ILE A 61 -16.60 -46.77 3.59
CA ILE A 61 -16.09 -45.84 4.62
C ILE A 61 -14.84 -45.11 4.11
N ALA A 62 -13.91 -45.82 3.47
CA ALA A 62 -12.71 -45.23 2.89
C ALA A 62 -13.05 -44.20 1.81
N ILE A 63 -13.99 -44.52 0.90
CA ILE A 63 -14.46 -43.58 -0.13
C ILE A 63 -15.08 -42.33 0.51
N ALA A 64 -15.97 -42.49 1.51
CA ALA A 64 -16.58 -41.36 2.21
C ALA A 64 -15.55 -40.48 2.94
N ALA A 65 -14.54 -41.09 3.57
CA ALA A 65 -13.45 -40.36 4.22
C ALA A 65 -12.61 -39.56 3.21
N SER A 66 -12.35 -40.10 2.01
CA SER A 66 -11.66 -39.38 0.93
C SER A 66 -12.41 -38.13 0.50
N PHE A 67 -13.74 -38.19 0.37
CA PHE A 67 -14.55 -37.02 0.04
C PHE A 67 -14.49 -35.96 1.14
N LEU A 68 -14.54 -36.36 2.42
CA LEU A 68 -14.42 -35.42 3.54
C LEU A 68 -13.04 -34.75 3.59
N ILE A 69 -11.97 -35.51 3.30
CA ILE A 69 -10.61 -34.96 3.24
C ILE A 69 -10.48 -33.99 2.06
N LEU A 70 -10.97 -34.34 0.88
CA LEU A 70 -10.95 -33.45 -0.29
C LEU A 70 -11.80 -32.19 -0.07
N MET A 71 -12.94 -32.32 0.58
CA MET A 71 -13.82 -31.20 0.90
C MET A 71 -13.22 -30.31 2.00
N GLY A 72 -12.56 -30.91 2.99
CA GLY A 72 -11.80 -30.20 4.02
C GLY A 72 -10.56 -29.50 3.48
N MET A 73 -9.81 -30.15 2.58
CA MET A 73 -8.70 -29.54 1.85
C MET A 73 -9.20 -28.44 0.92
N GLY A 74 -10.30 -28.65 0.21
CA GLY A 74 -10.95 -27.63 -0.62
C GLY A 74 -11.35 -26.42 0.20
N PHE A 75 -11.99 -26.62 1.36
CA PHE A 75 -12.34 -25.53 2.28
C PHE A 75 -11.10 -24.83 2.84
N PHE A 76 -10.07 -25.58 3.26
CA PHE A 76 -8.82 -25.02 3.76
C PHE A 76 -8.09 -24.20 2.70
N PHE A 77 -7.96 -24.73 1.48
CA PHE A 77 -7.36 -24.03 0.35
C PHE A 77 -8.19 -22.85 -0.09
N GLN A 78 -9.53 -22.95 -0.16
CA GLN A 78 -10.41 -21.83 -0.49
C GLN A 78 -10.31 -20.71 0.55
N ASN A 79 -10.26 -21.06 1.83
CA ASN A 79 -10.15 -20.07 2.91
C ASN A 79 -8.74 -19.43 2.95
N ARG A 80 -7.70 -20.16 2.54
CA ARG A 80 -6.34 -19.61 2.40
C ARG A 80 -6.19 -18.77 1.13
N TRP A 81 -6.77 -19.22 0.01
CA TRP A 81 -6.80 -18.54 -1.27
C TRP A 81 -7.56 -17.22 -1.19
N ASN A 82 -8.69 -17.17 -0.47
CA ASN A 82 -9.40 -15.92 -0.21
C ASN A 82 -8.60 -14.94 0.66
N LYS A 83 -7.68 -15.41 1.51
CA LYS A 83 -6.79 -14.54 2.30
C LYS A 83 -5.59 -14.02 1.51
N GLU A 84 -5.09 -14.78 0.53
CA GLU A 84 -3.95 -14.38 -0.32
C GLU A 84 -4.35 -13.65 -1.61
N PHE A 85 -5.52 -13.97 -2.18
CA PHE A 85 -6.03 -13.44 -3.45
C PHE A 85 -7.42 -12.83 -3.34
N GLY A 86 -7.92 -12.58 -2.13
CA GLY A 86 -9.16 -11.83 -1.94
C GLY A 86 -9.05 -10.49 -2.66
N TYR A 87 -9.98 -10.23 -3.58
CA TYR A 87 -10.10 -8.93 -4.26
C TYR A 87 -9.97 -7.83 -3.20
N PRO A 88 -9.00 -6.92 -3.31
CA PRO A 88 -8.85 -5.87 -2.31
C PRO A 88 -10.20 -5.15 -2.24
N ALA A 89 -10.80 -5.13 -1.06
CA ALA A 89 -11.95 -4.28 -0.81
C ALA A 89 -11.57 -2.90 -1.34
N GLN A 90 -12.36 -2.36 -2.28
CA GLN A 90 -12.07 -1.09 -2.92
C GLN A 90 -11.90 -0.04 -1.81
N GLU A 91 -10.66 0.36 -1.57
CA GLU A 91 -10.30 1.20 -0.43
C GLU A 91 -11.06 2.52 -0.58
N GLU A 92 -11.97 2.81 0.35
CA GLU A 92 -12.77 4.04 0.31
C GLU A 92 -11.84 5.24 0.50
N LEU A 93 -11.49 5.89 -0.63
CA LEU A 93 -10.62 7.05 -0.65
C LEU A 93 -11.44 8.32 -0.41
N LEU A 94 -11.02 9.08 0.59
CA LEU A 94 -11.52 10.42 0.89
C LEU A 94 -10.65 11.46 0.21
N THR A 95 -11.29 12.52 -0.28
CA THR A 95 -10.60 13.67 -0.88
C THR A 95 -10.95 14.93 -0.10
N VAL A 96 -9.92 15.69 0.31
CA VAL A 96 -10.09 17.01 0.93
C VAL A 96 -9.33 18.03 0.11
N GLU A 97 -10.02 19.11 -0.25
CA GLU A 97 -9.48 20.21 -1.04
C GLU A 97 -9.70 21.56 -0.35
N THR A 98 -8.78 22.48 -0.64
CA THR A 98 -8.82 23.89 -0.25
C THR A 98 -8.82 24.78 -1.49
N LYS A 99 -9.58 25.86 -1.44
CA LYS A 99 -9.57 26.91 -2.46
C LYS A 99 -8.52 27.97 -2.12
N SER A 100 -8.25 28.86 -3.06
CA SER A 100 -7.39 30.02 -2.80
C SER A 100 -7.92 30.84 -1.63
N GLY A 101 -7.03 31.33 -0.77
CA GLY A 101 -7.38 32.06 0.44
C GLY A 101 -7.96 31.22 1.58
N SER A 102 -7.97 29.89 1.46
CA SER A 102 -8.52 28.99 2.51
C SER A 102 -7.50 27.96 2.98
N ARG A 103 -7.61 27.56 4.24
CA ARG A 103 -6.81 26.48 4.85
C ARG A 103 -7.74 25.54 5.60
N LYS A 104 -7.32 24.30 5.77
CA LYS A 104 -8.08 23.29 6.54
C LYS A 104 -7.16 22.52 7.46
N VAL A 105 -7.71 22.03 8.56
CA VAL A 105 -7.04 21.07 9.44
C VAL A 105 -7.82 19.76 9.34
N LEU A 106 -7.10 18.66 9.20
CA LEU A 106 -7.67 17.32 9.24
C LEU A 106 -6.91 16.45 10.24
N THR A 107 -7.60 15.46 10.80
CA THR A 107 -7.02 14.43 11.65
C THR A 107 -7.32 13.08 11.02
N LEU A 108 -6.28 12.30 10.74
CA LEU A 108 -6.40 10.97 10.14
C LEU A 108 -6.72 9.90 11.19
N SER A 109 -7.10 8.70 10.75
CA SER A 109 -7.48 7.60 11.63
C SER A 109 -6.34 7.10 12.55
N ASP A 110 -5.09 7.39 12.21
CA ASP A 110 -3.91 7.07 13.02
C ASP A 110 -3.50 8.21 13.98
N GLY A 111 -4.29 9.28 14.08
CA GLY A 111 -4.01 10.46 14.89
C GLY A 111 -3.09 11.49 14.22
N THR A 112 -2.63 11.25 12.99
CA THR A 112 -1.80 12.22 12.24
C THR A 112 -2.62 13.48 11.97
N ILE A 113 -2.07 14.65 12.32
CA ILE A 113 -2.69 15.95 12.08
C ILE A 113 -2.05 16.58 10.85
N ILE A 114 -2.89 17.04 9.92
CA ILE A 114 -2.44 17.70 8.69
C ILE A 114 -3.13 19.04 8.57
N ARG A 115 -2.33 20.11 8.48
CA ARG A 115 -2.82 21.43 8.04
C ARG A 115 -2.57 21.52 6.55
N LEU A 116 -3.63 21.80 5.80
CA LEU A 116 -3.62 21.92 4.35
C LEU A 116 -3.66 23.40 3.96
N ASN A 117 -2.66 23.87 3.20
CA ASN A 117 -2.57 25.26 2.76
C ASN A 117 -3.46 25.51 1.54
N ALA A 118 -3.65 26.77 1.14
CA ALA A 118 -4.47 27.16 0.00
C ALA A 118 -4.08 26.44 -1.30
N ASN A 119 -5.10 26.16 -2.14
CA ASN A 119 -4.98 25.46 -3.42
C ASN A 119 -4.32 24.07 -3.32
N SER A 120 -4.60 23.36 -2.24
CA SER A 120 -4.05 22.04 -2.00
C SER A 120 -5.13 20.98 -1.90
N LYS A 121 -4.77 19.76 -2.31
CA LYS A 121 -5.59 18.56 -2.37
C LYS A 121 -4.86 17.41 -1.69
N ILE A 122 -5.56 16.71 -0.82
CA ILE A 122 -5.10 15.47 -0.20
C ILE A 122 -6.10 14.35 -0.47
N ILE A 123 -5.58 13.18 -0.81
CA ILE A 123 -6.35 11.94 -1.01
C ILE A 123 -5.79 10.89 -0.05
N TYR A 124 -6.65 10.27 0.74
CA TYR A 124 -6.26 9.31 1.77
C TYR A 124 -7.37 8.28 2.02
N PRO A 125 -7.05 7.08 2.48
CA PRO A 125 -8.07 6.09 2.83
C PRO A 125 -8.76 6.47 4.15
N LYS A 126 -10.04 6.12 4.28
CA LYS A 126 -10.79 6.33 5.54
C LYS A 126 -10.12 5.65 6.74
N HIS A 127 -9.50 4.49 6.52
CA HIS A 127 -8.72 3.75 7.49
C HIS A 127 -7.45 3.23 6.83
N PHE A 128 -6.32 3.33 7.52
CA PHE A 128 -5.09 2.71 7.06
C PHE A 128 -5.09 1.20 7.26
N THR A 129 -4.51 0.47 6.31
CA THR A 129 -4.30 -0.98 6.40
C THR A 129 -3.16 -1.34 7.36
N ASP A 130 -3.03 -2.62 7.68
CA ASP A 130 -1.96 -3.12 8.57
C ASP A 130 -0.55 -2.94 7.99
N SER A 131 -0.42 -2.79 6.67
CA SER A 131 0.86 -2.83 5.97
C SER A 131 1.44 -1.45 5.59
N SER A 132 0.63 -0.40 5.44
CA SER A 132 1.17 0.94 5.14
C SER A 132 0.17 2.08 5.35
N ARG A 133 0.69 3.28 5.69
CA ARG A 133 -0.11 4.51 5.79
C ARG A 133 0.17 5.41 4.58
N LYS A 134 -0.55 5.21 3.48
CA LYS A 134 -0.31 5.88 2.19
C LYS A 134 -1.32 6.98 1.93
N ILE A 135 -0.83 8.16 1.54
CA ILE A 135 -1.66 9.29 1.11
C ILE A 135 -1.07 9.94 -0.14
N SER A 136 -1.90 10.68 -0.88
CA SER A 136 -1.45 11.53 -1.99
C SER A 136 -1.68 12.99 -1.69
N LEU A 137 -0.69 13.84 -2.00
CA LEU A 137 -0.75 15.29 -1.82
C LEU A 137 -0.40 16.01 -3.13
N SER A 138 -1.24 16.96 -3.52
CA SER A 138 -0.89 18.00 -4.50
C SER A 138 -1.11 19.36 -3.85
N GLY A 139 -0.06 20.17 -3.73
CA GLY A 139 -0.10 21.45 -3.03
C GLY A 139 0.84 21.51 -1.84
N GLU A 140 0.47 22.27 -0.81
CA GLU A 140 1.28 22.45 0.40
C GLU A 140 0.54 22.02 1.66
N ALA A 141 1.23 21.26 2.51
CA ALA A 141 0.70 20.82 3.78
C ALA A 141 1.79 20.71 4.86
N TYR A 142 1.37 21.00 6.08
CA TYR A 142 2.16 20.81 7.30
C TYR A 142 1.66 19.56 8.01
N PHE A 143 2.58 18.63 8.28
CA PHE A 143 2.29 17.31 8.82
C PHE A 143 2.84 17.20 10.24
N GLU A 144 2.01 16.73 11.15
CA GLU A 144 2.39 16.20 12.46
C GLU A 144 2.03 14.71 12.47
N VAL A 145 2.97 13.88 11.99
CA VAL A 145 2.71 12.45 11.78
C VAL A 145 2.86 11.68 13.08
N SER A 146 1.83 10.89 13.42
CA SER A 146 1.85 9.97 14.55
C SER A 146 3.01 8.98 14.44
N LYS A 147 3.70 8.76 15.56
CA LYS A 147 4.82 7.81 15.64
C LYS A 147 4.31 6.37 15.49
N ASP A 148 4.78 5.70 14.45
CA ASP A 148 4.58 4.28 14.23
C ASP A 148 5.76 3.74 13.39
N ALA A 149 6.69 3.05 14.07
CA ALA A 149 7.88 2.49 13.43
C ALA A 149 7.59 1.22 12.62
N LYS A 150 6.46 0.56 12.85
CA LYS A 150 6.08 -0.69 12.17
C LYS A 150 5.34 -0.40 10.87
N ARG A 151 4.61 0.71 10.79
CA ARG A 151 3.84 1.12 9.61
C ARG A 151 4.31 2.49 9.13
N PRO A 152 5.22 2.56 8.14
CA PRO A 152 5.66 3.82 7.56
C PRO A 152 4.50 4.67 7.04
N PHE A 153 4.64 5.99 7.17
CA PHE A 153 3.76 6.96 6.56
C PHE A 153 4.40 7.43 5.25
N GLU A 154 3.67 7.22 4.15
CA GLU A 154 4.13 7.43 2.79
C GLU A 154 3.27 8.50 2.10
N ILE A 155 3.92 9.54 1.60
CA ILE A 155 3.27 10.62 0.86
C ILE A 155 3.72 10.56 -0.59
N ASN A 156 2.76 10.41 -1.49
CA ASN A 156 2.95 10.49 -2.92
C ASN A 156 2.55 11.87 -3.43
N SER A 157 3.49 12.63 -4.00
CA SER A 157 3.24 13.98 -4.53
C SER A 157 3.69 14.15 -5.97
N ASN A 158 3.52 15.31 -6.61
CA ASN A 158 3.78 15.44 -8.05
C ASN A 158 5.23 15.10 -8.42
N HIS A 159 6.22 15.66 -7.71
CA HIS A 159 7.63 15.46 -8.01
C HIS A 159 8.34 14.52 -7.02
N SER A 160 7.71 14.23 -5.89
CA SER A 160 8.37 13.59 -4.76
C SER A 160 7.61 12.38 -4.18
N HIS A 161 8.38 11.49 -3.56
CA HIS A 161 7.88 10.46 -2.65
C HIS A 161 8.55 10.64 -1.30
N THR A 162 7.76 10.67 -0.23
CA THR A 162 8.23 10.97 1.13
C THR A 162 7.87 9.81 2.05
N THR A 163 8.82 9.34 2.85
CA THR A 163 8.60 8.28 3.84
C THR A 163 9.06 8.73 5.22
N VAL A 164 8.19 8.57 6.22
CA VAL A 164 8.46 8.93 7.63
C VAL A 164 7.90 7.89 8.60
N LEU A 165 8.41 7.90 9.83
CA LEU A 165 7.93 7.01 10.92
C LEU A 165 7.22 7.76 12.05
N GLY A 166 7.23 9.09 12.04
CA GLY A 166 6.71 9.92 13.13
C GLY A 166 7.50 11.22 13.24
N THR A 167 7.07 12.20 12.47
CA THR A 167 7.91 13.33 12.05
C THR A 167 7.03 14.57 11.87
N VAL A 168 7.57 15.74 12.15
CA VAL A 168 6.90 17.03 11.95
C VAL A 168 7.60 17.81 10.84
N PHE A 169 6.90 18.14 9.76
CA PHE A 169 7.49 18.76 8.56
C PHE A 169 6.47 19.51 7.71
N ASN A 170 6.97 20.38 6.82
CA ASN A 170 6.20 21.01 5.75
C ASN A 170 6.60 20.40 4.41
N LEU A 171 5.63 20.04 3.57
CA LEU A 171 5.84 19.60 2.20
C LEU A 171 5.06 20.51 1.24
N LYS A 172 5.75 21.10 0.28
CA LYS A 172 5.21 21.94 -0.79
C LYS A 172 5.52 21.29 -2.14
N ASP A 173 4.49 20.84 -2.85
CA ASP A 173 4.60 20.14 -4.14
C ASP A 173 3.33 20.40 -4.97
N TYR A 174 3.17 21.65 -5.44
CA TYR A 174 2.02 22.05 -6.26
C TYR A 174 2.13 21.48 -7.68
N ALA A 175 1.00 21.02 -8.22
CA ALA A 175 0.93 20.65 -9.64
C ALA A 175 1.21 21.87 -10.53
N GLY A 176 2.06 21.71 -11.54
CA GLY A 176 2.46 22.77 -12.46
C GLY A 176 3.58 23.70 -11.97
N GLU A 177 4.03 23.58 -10.71
CA GLU A 177 5.27 24.23 -10.27
C GLU A 177 6.49 23.39 -10.64
N GLU A 178 7.63 24.04 -10.84
CA GLU A 178 8.87 23.36 -11.27
C GLU A 178 9.68 22.74 -10.12
N LYS A 179 9.15 22.78 -8.90
CA LYS A 179 9.88 22.32 -7.72
C LYS A 179 8.96 21.74 -6.64
N SER A 180 9.51 20.78 -5.91
CA SER A 180 8.99 20.25 -4.66
C SER A 180 9.98 20.53 -3.54
N ALA A 181 9.49 20.92 -2.37
CA ALA A 181 10.33 21.27 -1.22
C ALA A 181 9.79 20.65 0.06
N LEU A 182 10.66 19.99 0.82
CA LEU A 182 10.36 19.47 2.15
C LEU A 182 11.24 20.16 3.18
N THR A 183 10.61 20.74 4.21
CA THR A 183 11.31 21.40 5.34
C THR A 183 11.00 20.65 6.63
N LEU A 184 12.04 20.18 7.31
CA LEU A 184 11.89 19.32 8.47
C LEU A 184 11.98 20.11 9.79
N VAL A 185 10.97 19.93 10.65
CA VAL A 185 10.91 20.53 11.99
C VAL A 185 11.42 19.57 13.06
N ASN A 186 10.94 18.32 13.05
CA ASN A 186 11.34 17.31 14.03
C ASN A 186 11.29 15.90 13.43
N GLY A 187 12.23 15.04 13.84
CA GLY A 187 12.30 13.64 13.41
C GLY A 187 13.28 13.43 12.27
N ARG A 188 12.98 12.47 11.38
CA ARG A 188 13.75 12.18 10.17
C ARG A 188 12.81 11.90 9.00
N VAL A 189 13.23 12.28 7.81
CA VAL A 189 12.48 12.06 6.57
C VAL A 189 13.39 11.43 5.53
N LEU A 190 12.90 10.37 4.87
CA LEU A 190 13.45 9.94 3.59
C LEU A 190 12.67 10.64 2.48
N PHE A 191 13.34 11.50 1.73
CA PHE A 191 12.75 12.27 0.63
C PHE A 191 13.35 11.84 -0.70
N ALA A 192 12.51 11.46 -1.65
CA ALA A 192 12.93 10.87 -2.91
C ALA A 192 12.36 11.64 -4.12
N ALA A 193 13.21 11.92 -5.09
CA ALA A 193 12.80 12.43 -6.40
C ALA A 193 12.15 11.31 -7.21
N LYS A 194 10.88 11.48 -7.60
CA LYS A 194 10.16 10.47 -8.39
C LYS A 194 10.83 10.18 -9.73
N ARG A 195 11.32 11.24 -10.39
CA ARG A 195 11.86 11.16 -11.75
C ARG A 195 13.15 10.35 -11.84
N THR A 196 14.03 10.50 -10.85
CA THR A 196 15.39 9.94 -10.89
C THR A 196 15.61 8.84 -9.85
N GLY A 197 14.69 8.67 -8.89
CA GLY A 197 14.86 7.77 -7.76
C GLY A 197 15.89 8.23 -6.73
N LYS A 198 16.58 9.37 -6.94
CA LYS A 198 17.55 9.93 -5.99
C LYS A 198 16.86 10.21 -4.66
N LYS A 199 17.51 9.84 -3.56
CA LYS A 199 16.97 9.97 -2.20
C LYS A 199 17.92 10.75 -1.32
N VAL A 200 17.38 11.45 -0.34
CA VAL A 200 18.13 12.12 0.71
C VAL A 200 17.43 11.91 2.05
N ILE A 201 18.23 11.77 3.11
CA ILE A 201 17.73 11.86 4.48
C ILE A 201 17.83 13.30 4.94
N ILE A 202 16.71 13.82 5.44
CA ILE A 202 16.59 15.19 5.96
C ILE A 202 16.57 15.10 7.49
N THR A 203 17.31 15.99 8.15
CA THR A 203 17.34 16.20 9.60
C THR A 203 16.73 17.56 9.98
N PRO A 204 16.37 17.79 11.26
CA PRO A 204 15.74 19.05 11.68
C PRO A 204 16.49 20.29 11.20
N ASN A 205 15.75 21.35 10.87
CA ASN A 205 16.23 22.62 10.31
C ASN A 205 16.81 22.55 8.89
N GLU A 206 16.69 21.41 8.20
CA GLU A 206 17.04 21.30 6.79
C GLU A 206 15.81 21.38 5.88
N GLN A 207 16.05 21.89 4.69
CA GLN A 207 15.15 21.79 3.56
C GLN A 207 15.82 21.04 2.42
N ALA A 208 15.11 20.07 1.85
CA ALA A 208 15.47 19.49 0.56
C ALA A 208 14.54 20.01 -0.54
N VAL A 209 15.12 20.28 -1.71
CA VAL A 209 14.40 20.75 -2.91
C VAL A 209 14.68 19.81 -4.06
N ILE A 210 13.61 19.33 -4.69
CA ILE A 210 13.61 18.60 -5.95
C ILE A 210 13.14 19.55 -7.04
N LEU A 211 13.92 19.71 -8.10
CA LEU A 211 13.51 20.44 -9.31
C LEU A 211 12.90 19.47 -10.34
N SER A 212 12.18 19.99 -11.34
CA SER A 212 11.58 19.19 -12.42
C SER A 212 12.58 18.38 -13.25
N ASP A 213 13.84 18.81 -13.27
CA ASP A 213 14.96 18.06 -13.84
C ASP A 213 15.45 16.92 -12.91
N GLY A 214 14.76 16.64 -11.81
CA GLY A 214 15.12 15.62 -10.83
C GLY A 214 16.43 15.92 -10.08
N SER A 215 16.97 17.13 -10.19
CA SER A 215 18.04 17.62 -9.33
C SER A 215 17.51 17.69 -7.90
N LEU A 216 18.28 17.13 -6.97
CA LEU A 216 17.94 17.05 -5.56
C LEU A 216 19.05 17.74 -4.77
N THR A 217 18.68 18.78 -4.03
CA THR A 217 19.60 19.55 -3.18
C THR A 217 19.06 19.64 -1.77
N LYS A 218 19.93 19.88 -0.79
CA LYS A 218 19.57 20.06 0.61
C LYS A 218 20.41 21.16 1.23
N LYS A 219 19.82 21.96 2.12
CA LYS A 219 20.50 23.02 2.87
C LYS A 219 19.82 23.27 4.21
N GLU A 220 20.54 23.88 5.15
CA GLU A 220 19.94 24.44 6.36
C GLU A 220 19.09 25.67 6.06
N VAL A 221 18.01 25.83 6.82
CA VAL A 221 17.05 26.92 6.65
C VAL A 221 16.42 27.38 7.96
N TYR A 222 15.87 28.59 7.93
CA TYR A 222 14.94 29.05 8.95
C TYR A 222 13.56 28.42 8.70
N VAL A 223 13.19 27.43 9.51
CA VAL A 223 11.97 26.60 9.33
C VAL A 223 10.68 27.43 9.24
N ASP A 224 10.60 28.53 9.98
CA ASP A 224 9.40 29.38 9.99
C ASP A 224 9.16 30.06 8.62
N ALA A 225 10.22 30.25 7.82
CA ALA A 225 10.08 30.78 6.46
C ALA A 225 9.25 29.88 5.53
N TYR A 226 9.10 28.60 5.88
CA TYR A 226 8.40 27.60 5.07
C TYR A 226 7.17 27.03 5.75
N SER A 227 7.02 27.20 7.06
CA SER A 227 5.92 26.63 7.84
C SER A 227 5.13 27.65 8.65
N GLY A 228 5.57 28.91 8.71
CA GLY A 228 4.91 29.98 9.48
C GLY A 228 3.48 30.26 9.02
N TRP A 229 3.15 29.91 7.77
CA TRP A 229 1.80 30.07 7.22
C TRP A 229 0.74 29.33 8.05
N LYS A 230 1.12 28.23 8.72
CA LYS A 230 0.20 27.46 9.57
C LYS A 230 -0.27 28.24 10.80
N ASP A 231 0.53 29.22 11.23
CA ASP A 231 0.29 30.11 12.38
C ASP A 231 -0.05 31.53 11.90
N SER A 232 -0.53 31.68 10.66
CA SER A 232 -0.81 32.98 10.03
C SER A 232 0.39 33.93 9.98
N ARG A 233 1.61 33.40 10.00
CA ARG A 233 2.84 34.17 9.76
C ARG A 233 3.21 34.10 8.28
N LEU A 234 3.31 35.26 7.65
CA LEU A 234 3.78 35.38 6.28
C LEU A 234 5.25 35.81 6.31
N VAL A 235 6.12 34.92 5.86
CA VAL A 235 7.57 35.10 5.96
C VAL A 235 8.19 35.06 4.57
N PHE A 236 8.91 36.12 4.23
CA PHE A 236 9.69 36.25 3.01
C PHE A 236 11.17 36.26 3.40
N GLN A 237 11.95 35.36 2.79
CA GLN A 237 13.39 35.28 2.99
C GLN A 237 14.09 35.36 1.64
N HIS A 238 14.57 36.56 1.30
CA HIS A 238 15.24 36.85 0.04
C HIS A 238 14.44 36.37 -1.19
N GLN A 239 13.11 36.54 -1.16
CA GLN A 239 12.20 36.07 -2.21
C GLN A 239 12.03 37.14 -3.28
N SER A 240 11.96 36.71 -4.55
CA SER A 240 11.68 37.60 -5.67
C SER A 240 10.23 38.10 -5.64
N LEU A 241 9.96 39.29 -6.17
CA LEU A 241 8.59 39.81 -6.30
C LEU A 241 7.69 38.82 -7.06
N LYS A 242 8.22 38.12 -8.08
CA LYS A 242 7.50 37.05 -8.79
C LYS A 242 7.01 35.95 -7.82
N GLU A 243 7.88 35.45 -6.94
CA GLU A 243 7.52 34.44 -5.95
C GLU A 243 6.54 34.98 -4.91
N ILE A 244 6.75 36.22 -4.46
CA ILE A 244 5.87 36.89 -3.49
C ILE A 244 4.47 37.05 -4.05
N VAL A 245 4.33 37.49 -5.31
CA VAL A 245 3.05 37.59 -6.01
C VAL A 245 2.30 36.25 -5.94
N THR A 246 2.94 35.15 -6.33
CA THR A 246 2.33 33.81 -6.26
C THR A 246 1.89 33.44 -4.84
N ILE A 247 2.67 33.80 -3.82
CA ILE A 247 2.31 33.55 -2.42
C ILE A 247 1.09 34.39 -2.01
N LEU A 248 1.04 35.67 -2.35
CA LEU A 248 -0.06 36.58 -2.01
C LEU A 248 -1.37 36.17 -2.70
N GLU A 249 -1.32 35.79 -3.97
CA GLU A 249 -2.48 35.29 -4.71
C GLU A 249 -3.12 34.08 -4.02
N ARG A 250 -2.29 33.16 -3.51
CA ARG A 250 -2.76 31.99 -2.74
C ARG A 250 -3.23 32.34 -1.34
N TRP A 251 -2.50 33.21 -0.66
CA TRP A 251 -2.78 33.58 0.73
C TRP A 251 -4.10 34.32 0.86
N TYR A 252 -4.39 35.26 -0.05
CA TYR A 252 -5.56 36.12 0.01
C TYR A 252 -6.67 35.75 -0.99
N GLY A 253 -6.40 34.82 -1.92
CA GLY A 253 -7.39 34.44 -2.94
C GLY A 253 -7.66 35.55 -3.96
N ILE A 254 -6.61 36.27 -4.34
CA ILE A 254 -6.63 37.42 -5.26
C ILE A 254 -5.84 37.09 -6.54
N GLN A 255 -5.94 37.97 -7.53
CA GLN A 255 -5.13 38.00 -8.75
C GLN A 255 -4.27 39.25 -8.76
N ILE A 256 -2.98 39.12 -9.04
CA ILE A 256 -2.05 40.25 -9.12
C ILE A 256 -1.46 40.33 -10.53
N THR A 257 -1.65 41.48 -11.18
CA THR A 257 -1.02 41.80 -12.46
C THR A 257 0.12 42.78 -12.24
N VAL A 258 1.32 42.46 -12.73
CA VAL A 258 2.48 43.35 -12.67
C VAL A 258 2.73 43.92 -14.06
N LYS A 259 2.58 45.25 -14.23
CA LYS A 259 2.81 45.94 -15.51
C LYS A 259 4.30 46.06 -15.83
N ASN A 260 5.08 46.54 -14.86
CA ASN A 260 6.52 46.64 -15.03
C ASN A 260 7.18 45.29 -14.69
N THR A 261 7.61 44.55 -15.72
CA THR A 261 8.21 43.23 -15.52
C THR A 261 9.65 43.30 -15.01
N GLU A 262 10.32 44.45 -15.06
CA GLU A 262 11.71 44.62 -14.61
C GLU A 262 11.86 44.39 -13.10
N ILE A 263 10.83 44.75 -12.32
CA ILE A 263 10.86 44.61 -10.85
C ILE A 263 10.56 43.18 -10.37
N LEU A 264 10.17 42.26 -11.26
CA LEU A 264 9.79 40.89 -10.89
C LEU A 264 10.94 40.12 -10.21
N ASN A 265 12.18 40.46 -10.52
CA ASN A 265 13.37 39.83 -9.96
C ASN A 265 13.88 40.53 -8.69
N ASN A 266 13.33 41.69 -8.33
CA ASN A 266 13.72 42.38 -7.10
C ASN A 266 13.37 41.52 -5.90
N ARG A 267 14.29 41.40 -4.95
CA ARG A 267 14.17 40.51 -3.80
C ARG A 267 13.97 41.29 -2.51
N CYS A 268 13.11 40.78 -1.64
CA CYS A 268 12.98 41.32 -0.30
C CYS A 268 12.83 40.23 0.76
N SER A 269 13.00 40.65 2.00
CA SER A 269 12.79 39.83 3.20
C SER A 269 11.85 40.57 4.14
N GLY A 270 11.04 39.84 4.89
CA GLY A 270 10.11 40.41 5.85
C GLY A 270 9.30 39.34 6.58
N ILE A 271 8.86 39.66 7.79
CA ILE A 271 7.98 38.80 8.59
C ILE A 271 6.76 39.62 8.93
N TYR A 272 5.59 39.06 8.64
CA TYR A 272 4.30 39.67 8.93
C TYR A 272 3.47 38.71 9.78
N LEU A 273 2.96 39.20 10.90
CA LEU A 273 2.17 38.41 11.86
C LEU A 273 0.68 38.69 11.63
N ASN A 274 -0.05 37.70 11.14
CA ASN A 274 -1.46 37.80 10.79
C ASN A 274 -1.83 39.06 9.96
N PRO A 275 -1.09 39.39 8.89
CA PRO A 275 -1.30 40.63 8.17
C PRO A 275 -2.55 40.63 7.31
N SER A 276 -3.11 41.83 7.11
CA SER A 276 -4.01 42.13 6.02
C SER A 276 -3.25 42.32 4.70
N LEU A 277 -3.95 42.13 3.57
CA LEU A 277 -3.37 42.38 2.24
C LEU A 277 -2.81 43.80 2.10
N ASN A 278 -3.53 44.79 2.60
CA ASN A 278 -3.14 46.21 2.49
C ASN A 278 -1.84 46.51 3.25
N GLU A 279 -1.64 45.92 4.43
CA GLU A 279 -0.40 46.09 5.19
C GLU A 279 0.80 45.52 4.43
N VAL A 280 0.64 44.32 3.83
CA VAL A 280 1.72 43.69 3.06
C VAL A 280 2.01 44.48 1.78
N LEU A 281 0.99 44.86 1.00
CA LEU A 281 1.17 45.64 -0.22
C LEU A 281 1.80 47.01 0.05
N LYS A 282 1.36 47.71 1.11
CA LYS A 282 1.95 48.99 1.52
C LYS A 282 3.44 48.83 1.87
N SER A 283 3.79 47.84 2.67
CA SER A 283 5.18 47.54 3.01
C SER A 283 6.03 47.20 1.78
N LEU A 284 5.55 46.30 0.92
CA LEU A 284 6.25 45.91 -0.31
C LEU A 284 6.41 47.08 -1.29
N SER A 285 5.38 47.92 -1.45
CA SER A 285 5.42 49.09 -2.33
C SER A 285 6.51 50.08 -1.93
N PHE A 286 6.69 50.25 -0.61
CA PHE A 286 7.74 51.11 -0.05
C PHE A 286 9.14 50.52 -0.29
N ILE A 287 9.33 49.22 -0.04
CA ILE A 287 10.63 48.55 -0.14
C ILE A 287 11.08 48.38 -1.60
N LEU A 288 10.14 48.06 -2.50
CA LEU A 288 10.42 47.71 -3.90
C LEU A 288 10.13 48.86 -4.87
N HIS A 289 9.75 50.03 -4.34
CA HIS A 289 9.50 51.26 -5.09
C HIS A 289 8.52 51.11 -6.25
N PHE A 290 7.37 50.46 -6.01
CA PHE A 290 6.27 50.35 -6.98
C PHE A 290 5.00 51.06 -6.49
N GLN A 291 4.10 51.39 -7.41
CA GLN A 291 2.75 51.83 -7.10
C GLN A 291 1.75 50.68 -7.33
N TYR A 292 0.60 50.73 -6.66
CA TYR A 292 -0.42 49.71 -6.85
C TYR A 292 -1.84 50.26 -6.71
N GLN A 293 -2.77 49.55 -7.35
CA GLN A 293 -4.21 49.76 -7.23
C GLN A 293 -4.90 48.45 -6.88
N THR A 294 -5.87 48.51 -5.98
CA THR A 294 -6.69 47.37 -5.55
C THR A 294 -8.13 47.55 -6.00
N ASN A 295 -8.70 46.51 -6.61
CA ASN A 295 -10.13 46.45 -6.96
C ASN A 295 -10.66 45.04 -6.66
N ASP A 296 -11.44 44.89 -5.60
CA ASP A 296 -11.94 43.61 -5.09
C ASP A 296 -10.84 42.55 -4.95
N LYS A 297 -10.88 41.52 -5.81
CA LYS A 297 -9.91 40.41 -5.85
C LYS A 297 -8.80 40.63 -6.86
N LYS A 298 -8.61 41.85 -7.36
CA LYS A 298 -7.59 42.20 -8.35
C LYS A 298 -6.67 43.27 -7.81
N VAL A 299 -5.37 43.08 -8.01
CA VAL A 299 -4.33 44.05 -7.69
C VAL A 299 -3.52 44.32 -8.94
N LEU A 300 -3.31 45.59 -9.24
CA LEU A 300 -2.45 46.04 -10.34
C LEU A 300 -1.21 46.71 -9.75
N ILE A 301 -0.03 46.19 -10.04
CA ILE A 301 1.27 46.78 -9.68
C ILE A 301 1.85 47.47 -10.92
N TYR A 302 2.30 48.72 -10.79
CA TYR A 302 2.85 49.53 -11.88
C TYR A 302 3.95 50.50 -11.43
#